data_AF-A0A2D5Y7Q0-F1
#
_entry.id   AF-A0A2D5Y7Q0-F1
#
_cell.length_a   1.000
_cell.length_b   1.000
_cell.length_c   1.000
_cell.angle_alpha   90.00
_cell.angle_beta   90.00
_cell.angle_gamma   90.00
#
_symmetry.space_group_name_H-M   'P 1'
#
loop_
_entity.id
_entity.type
_entity.pdbx_description
1 polymer ?
#
loop_
_entity_poly.entity_id
_entity_poly.type
_entity_poly.pdbx_seq_one_letter_code
_entity_poly.pdbx_strand_id
1 'polypeptide(L)' 'MTDDQGWSDLGCHGHPIVRTPNLDRMHDQSVRFTDFHVDPFCAPTRAAL' A
#
# COMPACT_ATOMS: atom_id res chain seq x y z
N MET A 1 -7.94 -1.82 4.02
CA MET A 1 -7.81 -0.75 3.02
C MET A 1 -7.47 0.53 3.74
N THR A 2 -6.51 1.28 3.21
CA THR A 2 -6.13 2.63 3.66
C THR A 2 -6.65 3.64 2.62
N ASP A 3 -6.93 4.87 3.03
CA ASP A 3 -7.35 5.94 2.11
C ASP A 3 -6.11 6.73 1.67
N ASP A 4 -6.01 7.03 0.37
CA ASP A 4 -4.95 7.82 -0.27
C ASP A 4 -3.49 7.41 0.02
N GLN A 5 -3.23 6.20 0.53
CA GLN A 5 -1.87 5.73 0.80
C GLN A 5 -1.13 5.43 -0.51
N GLY A 6 -0.05 6.16 -0.75
CA GLY A 6 0.83 5.96 -1.89
C GLY A 6 1.72 4.73 -1.74
N TRP A 7 2.17 4.19 -2.88
CA TRP A 7 3.10 3.06 -2.90
C TRP A 7 4.38 3.34 -2.10
N SER A 8 4.98 4.52 -2.24
CA SER A 8 6.23 4.90 -1.58
C SER A 8 6.09 5.27 -0.10
N ASP A 9 4.88 5.26 0.48
CA ASP A 9 4.65 5.72 1.85
C ASP A 9 5.07 4.68 2.91
N LEU A 10 5.30 3.44 2.48
CA LEU A 10 5.68 2.33 3.36
C LEU A 10 7.20 2.22 3.51
N GLY A 11 7.65 1.91 4.73
CA GLY A 11 9.06 1.62 5.02
C GLY A 11 9.61 0.47 4.16
N CYS A 12 8.83 -0.60 4.00
CA CYS A 12 9.17 -1.73 3.13
C CYS A 12 9.28 -1.38 1.63
N HIS A 13 8.81 -0.20 1.20
CA HIS A 13 8.99 0.33 -0.15
C HIS A 13 10.09 1.40 -0.25
N GLY A 14 10.90 1.55 0.80
CA GLY A 14 12.08 2.41 0.80
C GLY A 14 11.84 3.83 1.32
N HIS A 15 10.72 4.09 2.01
CA HIS A 15 10.49 5.41 2.60
C HIS A 15 11.62 5.77 3.60
N PRO A 16 12.30 6.93 3.49
CA PRO A 16 13.51 7.22 4.26
C PRO A 16 13.28 7.57 5.74
N ILE A 17 12.07 8.03 6.08
CA ILE A 17 11.74 8.56 7.42
C ILE A 17 10.64 7.76 8.13
N VAL A 18 9.49 7.58 7.48
CA VAL A 18 8.34 6.81 7.99
C VAL A 18 8.74 5.36 8.24
N ARG A 19 8.39 4.87 9.43
CA ARG A 19 8.64 3.49 9.87
C ARG A 19 7.31 2.76 10.02
N THR A 20 7.15 1.65 9.33
CA THR A 20 5.91 0.86 9.32
C THR A 20 6.13 -0.57 9.80
N PRO A 21 6.70 -0.80 11.01
CA PRO A 21 7.24 -2.11 11.40
C PRO A 21 6.22 -3.26 11.36
N ASN A 22 4.94 -2.98 11.61
CA ASN A 22 3.88 -3.98 11.52
C ASN A 22 3.55 -4.36 10.07
N LEU A 23 3.54 -3.38 9.16
CA LEU A 23 3.32 -3.63 7.73
C LEU A 23 4.56 -4.22 7.07
N ASP A 24 5.76 -3.84 7.52
CA ASP A 24 7.03 -4.40 7.04
C ASP A 24 7.12 -5.89 7.41
N ARG A 25 6.75 -6.25 8.64
CA ARG A 25 6.62 -7.67 9.03
C ARG A 25 5.54 -8.41 8.23
N MET A 26 4.44 -7.76 7.88
CA MET A 26 3.40 -8.36 7.02
C MET A 26 3.92 -8.56 5.58
N HIS A 27 4.68 -7.59 5.07
CA HIS A 27 5.31 -7.63 3.76
C HIS A 27 6.20 -8.87 3.58
N ASP A 28 7.01 -9.21 4.60
CA ASP A 28 7.99 -10.32 4.51
C ASP A 28 7.38 -11.72 4.60
N GLN A 29 6.15 -11.85 5.09
CA GLN A 29 5.46 -13.14 5.27
C GLN A 29 4.32 -13.38 4.27
N SER A 30 4.09 -12.45 3.33
CA SER A 30 2.92 -12.48 2.45
C SER A 30 3.32 -12.57 0.97
N VAL A 31 2.36 -12.99 0.14
CA VAL A 31 2.44 -12.77 -1.31
C VAL A 31 2.17 -11.29 -1.61
N ARG A 32 2.97 -10.70 -2.50
CA ARG A 32 2.92 -9.28 -2.86
C ARG A 32 2.46 -9.09 -4.30
N PHE A 33 1.51 -8.19 -4.50
CA PHE A 33 1.17 -7.66 -5.81
C PHE A 33 1.99 -6.39 -6.05
N THR A 34 3.00 -6.48 -6.92
CA THR A 34 3.89 -5.34 -7.23
C THR A 34 3.37 -4.46 -8.36
N ASP A 35 2.20 -4.79 -8.91
CA ASP A 35 1.59 -4.11 -10.06
C ASP A 35 0.04 -4.07 -9.94
N PHE A 36 -0.44 -3.61 -8.77
CA PHE A 36 -1.86 -3.46 -8.48
C PHE A 36 -2.36 -2.06 -8.88
N HIS A 37 -3.44 -1.99 -9.64
CA HIS A 37 -3.97 -0.75 -10.20
C HIS A 37 -5.38 -0.45 -9.67
N VAL A 38 -5.69 0.84 -9.53
CA VAL A 38 -6.98 1.37 -9.08
C VAL A 38 -7.38 2.58 -9.91
N ASP A 39 -8.65 2.99 -9.84
CA ASP A 39 -9.08 4.28 -10.37
C ASP A 39 -8.48 5.43 -9.54
N PRO A 40 -8.24 6.61 -10.13
CA PRO A 40 -7.62 7.75 -9.43
C PRO A 40 -8.57 8.46 -8.45
N PHE A 41 -9.75 7.90 -8.18
CA PHE A 41 -10.75 8.47 -7.27
C PHE A 41 -11.29 7.43 -6.29
N CYS A 42 -11.58 7.91 -5.09
CA CYS A 42 -12.03 7.07 -3.99
C CYS A 42 -13.40 6.39 -4.26
N ALA A 43 -14.33 7.06 -4.94
CA ALA A 43 -15.65 6.52 -5.24
C ALA A 43 -15.63 5.33 -6.23
N PRO A 44 -15.06 5.45 -7.44
CA PRO A 44 -15.00 4.33 -8.38
C PRO A 44 -14.11 3.18 -7.87
N THR A 45 -12.96 3.48 -7.26
CA THR A 45 -12.10 2.45 -6.65
C THR A 45 -12.85 1.65 -5.60
N ARG A 46 -13.57 2.30 -4.68
CA ARG A 46 -14.34 1.60 -3.65
C ARG A 46 -15.55 0.84 -4.19
N ALA A 47 -16.15 1.30 -5.29
CA ALA A 47 -17.26 0.62 -5.94
C ALA A 47 -16.83 -0.67 -6.68
N ALA A 48 -15.54 -0.79 -7.04
CA ALA A 48 -14.96 -1.94 -7.73
C ALA A 48 -14.41 -3.05 -6.81
N LEU A 49 -14.34 -2.79 -5.49
CA LEU A 49 -13.88 -3.75 -4.46
C LEU A 49 -15.01 -4.67 -3.99
#